data_AF-A0A3D0ZRW4-F1
#
_entry.id   AF-A0A3D0ZRW4-F1
#
_cell.length_a   1.000
_cell.length_b   1.000
_cell.length_c   1.000
_cell.angle_alpha   90.00
_cell.angle_beta   90.00
_cell.angle_gamma   90.00
#
_symmetry.space_group_name_H-M   'P 1'
#
loop_
_entity.id
_entity.type
_entity.pdbx_description
1 polymer ?
#
loop_
_entity_poly.entity_id
_entity_poly.type
_entity_poly.pdbx_seq_one_letter_code
_entity_poly.pdbx_strand_id
1 'polypeptide(L)'
;VEFIYDVPNDAVYFMEMNTRLQVEHPVTEFVTGVDIVEKQFQIASGESIEDMNFDSDGYALEVRVNAEKAVLDAEGNVSFVPTPGEITRCNIPKNDDFRLISIAAEGKLVSPFYDSLIIQIICHGKNRHDAIDKMANYLDGVVINGICTNIALLKRILRDDVFVKGNYDTGYLPAFLERIDSEGLIKEIEEASGASGGGLSLEMLAIDDSDELKVLSPSTGVFYRTPSPSEPEYVNVGDVITTENVLCQLEAMKMFTPVNLNSFAAEDGELYSSNKRYEITRINITTGQQVNEGDLLFVIKPIAESQAA
;
A
#
# COMPACT_ATOMS: atom_id res chain seq x y z
N VAL A 1 20.53 -12.84 10.55
CA VAL A 1 20.24 -14.27 10.26
C VAL A 1 18.85 -14.53 10.75
N GLU A 2 18.02 -15.15 9.94
CA GLU A 2 16.60 -15.33 10.22
C GLU A 2 16.30 -16.78 10.57
N PHE A 3 15.43 -16.95 11.57
CA PHE A 3 15.00 -18.23 12.08
C PHE A 3 13.49 -18.24 12.24
N ILE A 4 12.89 -19.42 12.12
CA ILE A 4 11.50 -19.70 12.52
C ILE A 4 11.53 -20.40 13.86
N TYR A 5 10.74 -19.92 14.82
CA TYR A 5 10.54 -20.58 16.11
C TYR A 5 9.22 -21.34 16.10
N ASP A 6 9.30 -22.66 16.24
CA ASP A 6 8.15 -23.57 16.35
C ASP A 6 7.79 -23.75 17.82
N VAL A 7 6.75 -23.05 18.27
CA VAL A 7 6.30 -23.02 19.66
C VAL A 7 5.86 -24.41 20.17
N PRO A 8 5.02 -25.18 19.44
CA PRO A 8 4.65 -26.54 19.84
C PRO A 8 5.83 -27.49 20.12
N ASN A 9 6.91 -27.37 19.34
CA ASN A 9 8.04 -28.30 19.41
C ASN A 9 9.28 -27.71 20.14
N ASP A 10 9.20 -26.48 20.63
CA ASP A 10 10.30 -25.73 21.25
C ASP A 10 11.59 -25.78 20.41
N ALA A 11 11.45 -25.53 19.11
CA ALA A 11 12.51 -25.74 18.13
C ALA A 11 12.77 -24.48 17.28
N VAL A 12 14.04 -24.24 16.97
CA VAL A 12 14.50 -23.13 16.13
C VAL A 12 15.02 -23.69 14.81
N TYR A 13 14.46 -23.22 13.69
CA TYR A 13 14.84 -23.63 12.35
C TYR A 13 15.46 -22.46 11.59
N PHE A 14 16.62 -22.66 10.99
CA PHE A 14 17.21 -21.67 10.08
C PHE A 14 16.30 -21.46 8.87
N MET A 15 16.09 -20.20 8.49
CA MET A 15 15.32 -19.82 7.31
C MET A 15 16.25 -19.24 6.24
N GLU A 16 16.91 -18.12 6.55
CA GLU A 16 17.78 -17.44 5.60
C GLU A 16 18.87 -16.58 6.25
N MET A 17 19.80 -16.12 5.42
CA MET A 17 20.86 -15.18 5.80
C MET A 17 20.89 -14.00 4.83
N ASN A 18 20.51 -12.83 5.33
CA ASN A 18 20.66 -11.57 4.61
C ASN A 18 22.11 -11.08 4.70
N THR A 19 22.81 -11.05 3.56
CA THR A 19 24.21 -10.58 3.44
C THR A 19 24.30 -9.08 3.12
N ARG A 20 23.38 -8.30 3.70
CA ARG A 20 23.23 -6.85 3.51
C ARG A 20 22.59 -6.21 4.75
N LEU A 21 22.63 -4.88 4.83
CA LEU A 21 21.87 -4.14 5.83
C LEU A 21 20.36 -4.39 5.64
N GLN A 22 19.64 -4.56 6.74
CA GLN A 22 18.20 -4.73 6.75
C GLN A 22 17.50 -3.42 7.10
N VAL A 23 16.26 -3.27 6.64
CA VAL A 23 15.49 -2.02 6.81
C VAL A 23 15.27 -1.73 8.30
N GLU A 24 15.01 -2.76 9.09
CA GLU A 24 14.78 -2.76 10.53
C GLU A 24 16.06 -2.65 11.39
N HIS A 25 17.25 -2.41 10.81
CA HIS A 25 18.45 -2.20 11.62
C HIS A 25 18.33 -1.13 12.72
N PRO A 26 17.55 -0.03 12.58
CA PRO A 26 17.51 1.02 13.59
C PRO A 26 17.01 0.52 14.95
N VAL A 27 16.08 -0.44 15.03
CA VAL A 27 15.62 -0.92 16.34
C VAL A 27 16.75 -1.56 17.15
N THR A 28 17.70 -2.21 16.47
CA THR A 28 18.90 -2.75 17.11
C THR A 28 19.85 -1.62 17.55
N GLU A 29 20.06 -0.61 16.69
CA GLU A 29 20.91 0.54 17.03
C GLU A 29 20.41 1.26 18.30
N PHE A 30 19.09 1.43 18.42
CA PHE A 30 18.48 2.13 19.56
C PHE A 30 18.59 1.38 20.88
N VAL A 31 18.59 0.04 20.86
CA VAL A 31 18.73 -0.78 22.09
C VAL A 31 20.19 -0.99 22.47
N THR A 32 21.08 -1.04 21.47
CA THR A 32 22.49 -1.40 21.67
C THR A 32 23.43 -0.21 21.73
N GLY A 33 23.04 0.94 21.21
CA GLY A 33 23.89 2.12 21.03
C GLY A 33 24.92 1.99 19.91
N VAL A 34 24.88 0.92 19.13
CA VAL A 34 25.82 0.66 18.03
C VAL A 34 25.26 1.23 16.74
N ASP A 35 25.97 2.16 16.11
CA ASP A 35 25.69 2.61 14.75
C ASP A 35 26.19 1.56 13.75
N ILE A 36 25.27 0.75 13.21
CA ILE A 36 25.58 -0.39 12.37
C ILE A 36 26.13 0.10 11.01
N VAL A 37 25.62 1.22 10.51
CA VAL A 37 26.06 1.79 9.22
C VAL A 37 27.49 2.30 9.33
N GLU A 38 27.81 3.05 10.39
CA GLU A 38 29.18 3.49 10.67
C GLU A 38 30.12 2.29 10.79
N LYS A 39 29.72 1.24 11.51
CA LYS A 39 30.51 0.02 11.66
C LYS A 39 30.77 -0.69 10.33
N GLN A 40 29.81 -0.68 9.41
CA GLN A 40 30.05 -1.23 8.06
C GLN A 40 31.18 -0.50 7.35
N PHE A 41 31.26 0.83 7.44
CA PHE A 41 32.35 1.61 6.84
C PHE A 41 33.69 1.38 7.55
N GLN A 42 33.71 1.31 8.88
CA GLN A 42 34.93 1.01 9.66
C GLN A 42 35.50 -0.36 9.30
N ILE A 43 34.67 -1.39 9.25
CA ILE A 43 35.08 -2.76 8.88
C ILE A 43 35.57 -2.79 7.43
N ALA A 44 34.87 -2.13 6.50
CA ALA A 44 35.29 -2.02 5.11
C ALA A 44 36.67 -1.32 4.98
N SER A 45 37.03 -0.49 5.96
CA SER A 45 38.34 0.19 6.05
C SER A 45 39.42 -0.65 6.75
N GLY A 46 39.11 -1.87 7.20
CA GLY A 46 40.04 -2.79 7.83
C GLY A 46 40.05 -2.74 9.36
N GLU A 47 39.13 -2.02 10.00
CA GLU A 47 39.01 -2.01 11.46
C GLU A 47 38.43 -3.34 12.00
N SER A 48 38.79 -3.69 13.24
CA SER A 48 38.32 -4.90 13.93
C SER A 48 37.04 -4.63 14.73
N ILE A 49 36.23 -5.67 14.90
CA ILE A 49 35.06 -5.68 15.79
C ILE A 49 35.30 -6.40 17.12
N GLU A 50 36.52 -6.89 17.37
CA GLU A 50 36.86 -7.73 18.52
C GLU A 50 36.57 -7.05 19.87
N ASP A 51 36.84 -5.75 19.98
CA ASP A 51 36.62 -4.95 21.18
C ASP A 51 35.25 -4.26 21.21
N MET A 52 34.31 -4.67 20.34
CA MET A 52 32.97 -4.07 20.30
C MET A 52 32.18 -4.46 21.54
N ASN A 53 31.84 -3.45 22.35
CA ASN A 53 30.92 -3.60 23.46
C ASN A 53 29.57 -2.97 23.09
N PHE A 54 28.49 -3.60 23.55
CA PHE A 54 27.14 -3.10 23.34
C PHE A 54 26.30 -3.37 24.58
N ASP A 55 25.38 -2.46 24.86
CA ASP A 55 24.41 -2.62 25.93
C ASP A 55 23.12 -3.26 25.40
N SER A 56 22.20 -3.56 26.29
CA SER A 56 20.82 -3.90 25.95
C SER A 56 19.92 -3.08 26.86
N ASP A 57 19.54 -1.89 26.40
CA ASP A 57 18.74 -0.94 27.17
C ASP A 57 17.39 -0.68 26.53
N GLY A 58 16.34 -0.83 27.34
CA GLY A 58 14.96 -0.51 26.96
C GLY A 58 14.39 -1.39 25.84
N TYR A 59 13.55 -0.76 25.02
CA TYR A 59 12.83 -1.39 23.92
C TYR A 59 12.65 -0.40 22.78
N ALA A 60 13.11 -0.75 21.58
CA ALA A 60 12.87 0.04 20.39
C ALA A 60 11.71 -0.54 19.57
N LEU A 61 10.94 0.35 18.95
CA LEU A 61 9.83 0.00 18.08
C LEU A 61 9.95 0.81 16.79
N GLU A 62 9.90 0.11 15.65
CA GLU A 62 9.79 0.72 14.32
C GLU A 62 8.40 0.45 13.77
N VAL A 63 7.80 1.47 13.15
CA VAL A 63 6.68 1.31 12.25
C VAL A 63 7.05 1.82 10.86
N ARG A 64 6.56 1.10 9.84
CA ARG A 64 6.74 1.42 8.43
C ARG A 64 5.48 2.03 7.88
N VAL A 65 5.55 3.32 7.59
CA VAL A 65 4.47 4.04 6.92
C VAL A 65 4.62 3.81 5.43
N ASN A 66 3.64 3.13 4.87
CA ASN A 66 3.56 2.81 3.45
C ASN A 66 2.47 3.65 2.77
N ALA A 67 2.71 4.04 1.52
CA ALA A 67 1.72 4.64 0.63
C ALA A 67 0.80 3.55 0.06
N GLU A 68 -0.13 3.07 0.86
CA GLU A 68 -1.07 2.00 0.54
C GLU A 68 -2.42 2.22 1.22
N LYS A 69 -3.47 1.63 0.65
CA LYS A 69 -4.82 1.60 1.24
C LYS A 69 -5.33 0.19 1.38
N ALA A 70 -6.19 -0.02 2.38
CA ALA A 70 -6.97 -1.23 2.51
C ALA A 70 -8.12 -1.21 1.48
N VAL A 71 -8.39 -2.35 0.86
CA VAL A 71 -9.56 -2.59 0.00
C VAL A 71 -10.13 -3.97 0.30
N LEU A 72 -11.42 -4.17 0.01
CA LEU A 72 -12.00 -5.51 0.03
C LEU A 72 -11.74 -6.22 -1.30
N ASP A 73 -11.26 -7.45 -1.24
CA ASP A 73 -11.22 -8.34 -2.40
C ASP A 73 -12.61 -8.90 -2.74
N ALA A 74 -12.71 -9.66 -3.82
CA ALA A 74 -13.98 -10.22 -4.29
C ALA A 74 -14.61 -11.21 -3.27
N GLU A 75 -13.78 -11.79 -2.42
CA GLU A 75 -14.16 -12.71 -1.35
C GLU A 75 -14.48 -11.99 -0.03
N GLY A 76 -14.34 -10.66 0.01
CA GLY A 76 -14.62 -9.82 1.17
C GLY A 76 -13.49 -9.76 2.20
N ASN A 77 -12.28 -10.20 1.86
CA ASN A 77 -11.11 -10.06 2.72
C ASN A 77 -10.40 -8.72 2.47
N VAL A 78 -9.74 -8.23 3.51
CA VAL A 78 -8.92 -7.02 3.39
C VAL A 78 -7.61 -7.34 2.67
N SER A 79 -7.36 -6.64 1.57
CA SER A 79 -6.08 -6.59 0.87
C SER A 79 -5.54 -5.16 0.88
N PHE A 80 -4.23 -5.00 0.61
CA PHE A 80 -3.58 -3.69 0.57
C PHE A 80 -3.12 -3.39 -0.84
N VAL A 81 -3.49 -2.23 -1.36
CA VAL A 81 -3.09 -1.77 -2.69
C VAL A 81 -2.26 -0.47 -2.59
N PRO A 82 -1.19 -0.33 -3.39
CA PRO A 82 -0.40 0.89 -3.43
C PRO A 82 -1.22 2.12 -3.76
N THR A 83 -0.80 3.27 -3.23
CA THR A 83 -1.42 4.58 -3.50
C THR A 83 -0.34 5.61 -3.88
N PRO A 84 0.28 5.46 -5.06
CA PRO A 84 1.22 6.46 -5.57
C PRO A 84 0.48 7.73 -5.97
N GLY A 85 1.15 8.88 -5.83
CA GLY A 85 0.53 10.19 -6.01
C GLY A 85 1.35 11.29 -5.37
N GLU A 86 0.87 12.53 -5.45
CA GLU A 86 1.53 13.68 -4.84
C GLU A 86 1.08 13.87 -3.40
N ILE A 87 2.03 14.06 -2.48
CA ILE A 87 1.75 14.42 -1.11
C ILE A 87 1.37 15.91 -1.06
N THR A 88 0.08 16.21 -0.96
CA THR A 88 -0.45 17.58 -0.98
C THR A 88 -0.29 18.30 0.36
N ARG A 89 -0.16 17.54 1.45
CA ARG A 89 0.15 18.07 2.79
C ARG A 89 0.96 17.05 3.57
N CYS A 90 2.02 17.50 4.23
CA CYS A 90 2.85 16.65 5.08
C CYS A 90 3.17 17.38 6.39
N ASN A 91 2.58 16.92 7.49
CA ASN A 91 2.91 17.39 8.84
C ASN A 91 3.34 16.21 9.69
N ILE A 92 4.65 16.10 9.92
CA ILE A 92 5.25 15.10 10.78
C ILE A 92 5.82 15.84 12.01
N PRO A 93 5.29 15.61 13.23
CA PRO A 93 5.72 16.32 14.42
C PRO A 93 7.22 16.12 14.70
N LYS A 94 7.94 17.22 14.97
CA LYS A 94 9.31 17.12 15.48
C LYS A 94 9.28 16.68 16.94
N ASN A 95 9.99 15.60 17.26
CA ASN A 95 10.14 15.10 18.62
C ASN A 95 11.49 14.37 18.74
N ASP A 96 12.29 14.75 19.73
CA ASP A 96 13.62 14.17 19.95
C ASP A 96 13.57 12.70 20.41
N ASP A 97 12.42 12.23 20.91
CA ASP A 97 12.18 10.81 21.24
C ASP A 97 12.01 9.92 19.99
N PHE A 98 11.94 10.51 18.79
CA PHE A 98 11.67 9.81 17.54
C PHE A 98 12.76 10.06 16.50
N ARG A 99 13.23 9.00 15.86
CA ARG A 99 14.05 9.09 14.64
C ARG A 99 13.18 8.75 13.44
N LEU A 100 13.29 9.58 12.42
CA LEU A 100 12.55 9.45 11.19
C LEU A 100 13.54 9.22 10.05
N ILE A 101 13.29 8.18 9.26
CA ILE A 101 13.94 7.99 7.95
C ILE A 101 12.81 8.14 6.93
N SER A 102 12.78 9.28 6.23
CA SER A 102 11.61 9.69 5.45
C SER A 102 11.98 10.22 4.08
N ILE A 103 11.20 9.86 3.08
CA ILE A 103 11.17 10.52 1.77
C ILE A 103 9.95 11.45 1.60
N ALA A 104 9.02 11.41 2.56
CA ALA A 104 7.77 12.15 2.52
C ALA A 104 7.99 13.63 2.82
N ALA A 105 7.53 14.49 1.92
CA ALA A 105 7.44 15.94 2.14
C ALA A 105 6.31 16.51 1.28
N GLU A 106 5.82 17.69 1.65
CA GLU A 106 4.80 18.39 0.86
C GLU A 106 5.30 18.66 -0.56
N GLY A 107 4.45 18.41 -1.56
CA GLY A 107 4.77 18.50 -2.99
C GLY A 107 5.64 17.35 -3.53
N LYS A 108 5.93 16.31 -2.74
CA LYS A 108 6.67 15.14 -3.23
C LYS A 108 5.74 14.17 -3.94
N LEU A 109 6.17 13.74 -5.13
CA LEU A 109 5.53 12.67 -5.87
C LEU A 109 6.05 11.31 -5.41
N VAL A 110 5.17 10.48 -4.89
CA VAL A 110 5.41 9.06 -4.63
C VAL A 110 5.24 8.30 -5.94
N SER A 111 6.35 7.75 -6.43
CA SER A 111 6.43 7.07 -7.71
C SER A 111 5.81 5.67 -7.65
N PRO A 112 5.11 5.23 -8.71
CA PRO A 112 4.63 3.85 -8.81
C PRO A 112 5.75 2.84 -9.10
N PHE A 113 6.99 3.25 -9.38
CA PHE A 113 8.06 2.34 -9.79
C PHE A 113 8.85 1.72 -8.63
N TYR A 114 8.71 2.25 -7.40
CA TYR A 114 9.48 1.84 -6.23
C TYR A 114 8.59 1.27 -5.13
N ASP A 115 9.18 0.83 -4.02
CA ASP A 115 8.46 0.31 -2.86
C ASP A 115 7.52 1.37 -2.24
N SER A 116 6.45 0.92 -1.55
CA SER A 116 5.46 1.80 -0.91
C SER A 116 5.98 2.47 0.36
N LEU A 117 7.11 2.05 0.92
CA LEU A 117 7.69 2.64 2.11
C LEU A 117 8.06 4.13 1.91
N ILE A 118 7.36 5.00 2.64
CA ILE A 118 7.59 6.46 2.60
C ILE A 118 8.23 7.01 3.88
N ILE A 119 8.01 6.36 5.03
CA ILE A 119 8.59 6.75 6.33
C ILE A 119 8.87 5.52 7.18
N GLN A 120 10.05 5.45 7.78
CA GLN A 120 10.32 4.65 8.97
C GLN A 120 10.26 5.57 10.18
N ILE A 121 9.40 5.24 11.14
CA ILE A 121 9.27 5.97 12.41
C ILE A 121 9.76 5.04 13.50
N ILE A 122 10.81 5.46 14.20
CA ILE A 122 11.47 4.65 15.23
C ILE A 122 11.45 5.41 16.55
N CYS A 123 11.08 4.73 17.62
CA CYS A 123 11.16 5.27 18.98
C CYS A 123 11.80 4.29 19.95
N HIS A 124 12.29 4.81 21.07
CA HIS A 124 12.78 4.02 22.19
C HIS A 124 11.94 4.29 23.45
N GLY A 125 11.62 3.21 24.15
CA GLY A 125 10.93 3.22 25.43
C GLY A 125 11.71 2.44 26.48
N LYS A 126 11.38 2.69 27.75
CA LYS A 126 11.96 1.95 28.89
C LYS A 126 11.60 0.47 28.88
N ASN A 127 10.48 0.14 28.23
CA ASN A 127 9.98 -1.20 28.02
C ASN A 127 9.00 -1.19 26.83
N ARG A 128 8.53 -2.37 26.45
CA ARG A 128 7.63 -2.54 25.31
C ARG A 128 6.34 -1.72 25.39
N HIS A 129 5.71 -1.64 26.57
CA HIS A 129 4.47 -0.86 26.73
C HIS A 129 4.74 0.64 26.55
N ASP A 130 5.81 1.16 27.14
CA ASP A 130 6.23 2.57 26.96
C ASP A 130 6.50 2.89 25.48
N ALA A 131 7.18 2.01 24.75
CA ALA A 131 7.44 2.19 23.32
C ALA A 131 6.14 2.18 22.48
N ILE A 132 5.19 1.28 22.80
CA ILE A 132 3.89 1.22 22.13
C ILE A 132 3.08 2.49 22.38
N ASP A 133 2.97 2.92 23.64
CA ASP A 133 2.21 4.11 24.02
C ASP A 133 2.80 5.36 23.36
N LYS A 134 4.14 5.51 23.37
CA LYS A 134 4.83 6.60 22.67
C LYS A 134 4.50 6.59 21.19
N MET A 135 4.67 5.45 20.51
CA MET A 135 4.44 5.33 19.07
C MET A 135 2.97 5.63 18.70
N ALA A 136 2.02 5.06 19.44
CA ALA A 136 0.60 5.28 19.19
C ALA A 136 0.21 6.76 19.31
N ASN A 137 0.70 7.43 20.36
CA ASN A 137 0.46 8.87 20.57
C ASN A 137 1.14 9.75 19.51
N TYR A 138 2.33 9.35 19.04
CA TYR A 138 3.04 10.10 18.00
C TYR A 138 2.31 10.03 16.66
N LEU A 139 1.82 8.84 16.29
CA LEU A 139 1.04 8.64 15.06
C LEU A 139 -0.29 9.42 15.05
N ASP A 140 -0.85 9.80 16.20
CA ASP A 140 -2.02 10.68 16.26
C ASP A 140 -1.72 12.11 15.74
N GLY A 141 -0.45 12.54 15.77
CA GLY A 141 -0.01 13.85 15.28
C GLY A 141 0.49 13.86 13.84
N VAL A 142 0.66 12.70 13.20
CA VAL A 142 1.17 12.59 11.81
C VAL A 142 0.02 12.80 10.83
N VAL A 143 0.19 13.73 9.90
CA VAL A 143 -0.78 14.03 8.84
C VAL A 143 -0.09 13.98 7.48
N ILE A 144 -0.60 13.12 6.59
CA ILE A 144 -0.15 12.99 5.21
C ILE A 144 -1.40 12.97 4.34
N ASN A 145 -1.56 13.96 3.46
CA ASN A 145 -2.68 14.05 2.52
C ASN A 145 -2.20 13.94 1.07
N GLY A 146 -3.14 13.66 0.15
CA GLY A 146 -2.92 13.45 -1.28
C GLY A 146 -2.66 12.00 -1.66
N ILE A 147 -2.27 11.16 -0.70
CA ILE A 147 -2.13 9.71 -0.82
C ILE A 147 -2.70 9.03 0.42
N CYS A 148 -3.16 7.79 0.26
CA CYS A 148 -3.51 6.94 1.40
C CYS A 148 -2.26 6.36 2.05
N THR A 149 -2.34 6.08 3.36
CA THR A 149 -1.27 5.43 4.10
C THR A 149 -1.82 4.40 5.09
N ASN A 150 -0.97 3.46 5.49
CA ASN A 150 -1.32 2.45 6.49
C ASN A 150 -1.31 2.97 7.96
N ILE A 151 -1.21 4.28 8.20
CA ILE A 151 -1.14 4.86 9.56
C ILE A 151 -2.35 4.46 10.41
N ALA A 152 -3.55 4.47 9.85
CA ALA A 152 -4.76 4.05 10.56
C ALA A 152 -4.66 2.59 11.03
N LEU A 153 -4.20 1.68 10.15
CA LEU A 153 -3.97 0.28 10.50
C LEU A 153 -2.94 0.16 11.63
N LEU A 154 -1.80 0.83 11.51
CA LEU A 154 -0.74 0.82 12.52
C LEU A 154 -1.27 1.26 13.90
N LYS A 155 -2.07 2.33 13.93
CA LYS A 155 -2.71 2.82 15.15
C LYS A 155 -3.68 1.81 15.77
N ARG A 156 -4.43 1.08 14.96
CA ARG A 156 -5.32 0.01 15.46
C ARG A 156 -4.51 -1.18 15.99
N ILE A 157 -3.44 -1.58 15.31
CA ILE A 157 -2.52 -2.66 15.77
C ILE A 157 -1.88 -2.29 17.11
N LEU A 158 -1.37 -1.07 17.27
CA LEU A 158 -0.74 -0.61 18.51
C LEU A 158 -1.70 -0.56 19.70
N ARG A 159 -3.01 -0.54 19.46
CA ARG A 159 -4.06 -0.55 20.47
C ARG A 159 -4.74 -1.91 20.63
N ASP A 160 -4.32 -2.93 19.88
CA ASP A 160 -4.86 -4.27 19.97
C ASP A 160 -4.26 -5.05 21.15
N ASP A 161 -5.12 -5.66 21.96
CA ASP A 161 -4.70 -6.40 23.16
C ASP A 161 -3.73 -7.56 22.86
N VAL A 162 -3.89 -8.25 21.72
CA VAL A 162 -3.02 -9.37 21.34
C VAL A 162 -1.63 -8.83 21.01
N PHE A 163 -1.56 -7.74 20.26
CA PHE A 163 -0.30 -7.05 20.01
C PHE A 163 0.32 -6.50 21.28
N VAL A 164 -0.42 -5.83 22.15
CA VAL A 164 0.09 -5.25 23.42
C VAL A 164 0.64 -6.34 24.35
N LYS A 165 -0.02 -7.50 24.43
CA LYS A 165 0.45 -8.64 25.24
C LYS A 165 1.70 -9.33 24.68
N GLY A 166 2.02 -9.13 23.40
CA GLY A 166 3.20 -9.75 22.77
C GLY A 166 3.04 -11.24 22.48
N ASN A 167 1.80 -11.76 22.45
CA ASN A 167 1.52 -13.18 22.21
C ASN A 167 0.89 -13.37 20.82
N TYR A 168 1.74 -13.40 19.79
CA TYR A 168 1.32 -13.51 18.40
C TYR A 168 2.41 -14.17 17.54
N ASP A 169 2.00 -14.66 16.37
CA ASP A 169 2.85 -15.24 15.33
C ASP A 169 2.55 -14.58 13.97
N THR A 170 3.01 -15.20 12.89
CA THR A 170 2.82 -14.71 11.51
C THR A 170 1.34 -14.69 11.07
N GLY A 171 0.45 -15.41 11.75
CA GLY A 171 -1.00 -15.41 11.51
C GLY A 171 -1.75 -14.24 12.16
N TYR A 172 -1.06 -13.38 12.92
CA TYR A 172 -1.69 -12.27 13.64
C TYR A 172 -2.46 -11.30 12.75
N LEU A 173 -1.85 -10.81 11.66
CA LEU A 173 -2.47 -9.78 10.84
C LEU A 173 -3.74 -10.30 10.13
N PRO A 174 -3.74 -11.49 9.48
CA PRO A 174 -4.98 -12.08 8.98
C PRO A 174 -6.08 -12.19 10.05
N ALA A 175 -5.76 -12.78 11.21
CA ALA A 175 -6.72 -12.92 12.30
C ALA A 175 -7.16 -11.57 12.91
N PHE A 176 -6.36 -10.53 12.78
CA PHE A 176 -6.69 -9.17 13.18
C PHE A 176 -7.69 -8.54 12.21
N LEU A 177 -7.44 -8.66 10.91
CA LEU A 177 -8.32 -8.13 9.88
C LEU A 177 -9.70 -8.82 9.87
N GLU A 178 -9.77 -10.10 10.22
CA GLU A 178 -11.05 -10.83 10.36
C GLU A 178 -11.93 -10.34 11.53
N ARG A 179 -11.33 -9.78 12.59
CA ARG A 179 -12.05 -9.41 13.82
C ARG A 179 -12.37 -7.93 13.97
N ILE A 180 -11.77 -7.07 13.15
CA ILE A 180 -11.98 -5.61 13.22
C ILE A 180 -13.08 -5.15 12.26
N ASP A 181 -13.55 -3.92 12.48
CA ASP A 181 -14.37 -3.19 11.52
C ASP A 181 -13.52 -2.76 10.31
N SER A 182 -13.49 -3.62 9.29
CA SER A 182 -12.72 -3.44 8.05
C SER A 182 -13.26 -2.29 7.19
N GLU A 183 -14.58 -2.11 7.11
CA GLU A 183 -15.19 -0.99 6.41
C GLU A 183 -14.81 0.34 7.08
N GLY A 184 -14.87 0.39 8.41
CA GLY A 184 -14.40 1.54 9.17
C GLY A 184 -12.90 1.82 8.98
N LEU A 185 -12.06 0.79 8.85
CA LEU A 185 -10.63 0.98 8.57
C LEU A 185 -10.41 1.61 7.19
N ILE A 186 -11.09 1.11 6.16
CA ILE A 186 -10.98 1.62 4.79
C ILE A 186 -11.37 3.08 4.77
N LYS A 187 -12.53 3.41 5.36
CA LYS A 187 -13.02 4.78 5.47
C LYS A 187 -12.05 5.70 6.22
N GLU A 188 -11.49 5.25 7.35
CA GLU A 188 -10.48 6.03 8.10
C GLU A 188 -9.23 6.32 7.26
N ILE A 189 -8.75 5.35 6.48
CA ILE A 189 -7.58 5.53 5.59
C ILE A 189 -7.89 6.56 4.50
N GLU A 190 -9.05 6.46 3.87
CA GLU A 190 -9.46 7.37 2.79
C GLU A 190 -9.69 8.79 3.31
N GLU A 191 -10.40 8.96 4.43
CA GLU A 191 -10.59 10.26 5.07
C GLU A 191 -9.24 10.89 5.49
N ALA A 192 -8.32 10.09 6.04
CA ALA A 192 -7.00 10.55 6.44
C ALA A 192 -6.14 11.03 5.25
N SER A 193 -6.38 10.49 4.04
CA SER A 193 -5.70 10.97 2.81
C SER A 193 -6.12 12.39 2.41
N GLY A 194 -7.19 12.93 3.00
CA GLY A 194 -7.74 14.24 2.60
C GLY A 194 -8.50 14.21 1.27
N ALA A 195 -8.67 13.03 0.67
CA ALA A 195 -9.58 12.85 -0.45
C ALA A 195 -11.01 13.15 0.02
N SER A 196 -11.56 14.26 -0.47
CA SER A 196 -12.96 14.61 -0.24
C SER A 196 -13.80 13.83 -1.24
N GLY A 197 -14.08 12.54 -0.97
CA GLY A 197 -15.16 11.74 -1.57
C GLY A 197 -15.52 12.05 -3.03
N GLY A 198 -14.52 12.22 -3.89
CA GLY A 198 -14.72 12.56 -5.30
C GLY A 198 -15.05 11.31 -6.09
N GLY A 199 -16.11 10.60 -5.71
CA GLY A 199 -16.62 9.49 -6.50
C GLY A 199 -16.85 9.98 -7.93
N LEU A 200 -16.29 9.27 -8.91
CA LEU A 200 -16.57 9.55 -10.32
C LEU A 200 -18.09 9.51 -10.50
N SER A 201 -18.72 10.63 -10.84
CA SER A 201 -20.15 10.61 -11.20
C SER A 201 -20.32 10.08 -12.62
N LEU A 202 -21.45 9.44 -12.91
CA LEU A 202 -21.83 9.01 -14.27
C LEU A 202 -21.74 10.15 -15.30
N GLU A 203 -21.99 11.39 -14.88
CA GLU A 203 -21.87 12.59 -15.72
C GLU A 203 -20.42 12.88 -16.15
N MET A 204 -19.41 12.54 -15.34
CA MET A 204 -17.99 12.70 -15.71
C MET A 204 -17.52 11.65 -16.73
N LEU A 205 -18.14 10.47 -16.70
CA LEU A 205 -17.84 9.36 -17.60
C LEU A 205 -18.48 9.53 -18.97
N ALA A 206 -19.65 10.18 -19.05
CA ALA A 206 -20.29 10.45 -20.32
C ALA A 206 -19.38 11.30 -21.24
N ILE A 207 -19.42 11.00 -22.52
CA ILE A 207 -18.85 11.86 -23.57
C ILE A 207 -19.99 12.70 -24.13
N ASP A 208 -19.81 14.02 -24.11
CA ASP A 208 -20.82 14.97 -24.61
C ASP A 208 -21.23 14.60 -26.04
N ASP A 209 -22.53 14.62 -26.30
CA ASP A 209 -23.16 14.29 -27.59
C ASP A 209 -22.90 12.84 -28.11
N SER A 210 -22.59 11.90 -27.22
CA SER A 210 -22.39 10.48 -27.53
C SER A 210 -23.07 9.54 -26.53
N ASP A 211 -23.28 8.28 -26.92
CA ASP A 211 -23.66 7.18 -26.01
C ASP A 211 -22.45 6.42 -25.45
N GLU A 212 -21.25 6.92 -25.72
CA GLU A 212 -19.98 6.41 -25.21
C GLU A 212 -19.70 6.85 -23.76
N LEU A 213 -18.98 5.98 -23.05
CA LEU A 213 -18.53 6.15 -21.69
C LEU A 213 -17.00 6.06 -21.63
N LYS A 214 -16.39 6.92 -20.83
CA LYS A 214 -14.98 6.87 -20.48
C LYS A 214 -14.74 5.76 -19.46
N VAL A 215 -13.57 5.12 -19.55
CA VAL A 215 -12.99 4.30 -18.48
C VAL A 215 -11.71 5.00 -18.06
N LEU A 216 -11.71 5.57 -16.85
CA LEU A 216 -10.56 6.31 -16.32
C LEU A 216 -9.63 5.36 -15.55
N SER A 217 -8.42 5.79 -15.23
CA SER A 217 -7.52 4.99 -14.40
C SER A 217 -8.01 5.04 -12.95
N PRO A 218 -8.22 3.89 -12.27
CA PRO A 218 -8.66 3.87 -10.88
C PRO A 218 -7.53 4.21 -9.89
N SER A 219 -6.28 4.20 -10.36
CA SER A 219 -5.10 4.52 -9.57
C SER A 219 -3.95 4.96 -10.48
N THR A 220 -2.92 5.53 -9.87
CA THR A 220 -1.66 5.85 -10.55
C THR A 220 -0.80 4.58 -10.70
N GLY A 221 -0.21 4.37 -11.87
CA GLY A 221 0.56 3.16 -12.16
C GLY A 221 1.13 3.11 -13.58
N VAL A 222 1.71 1.97 -13.96
CA VAL A 222 2.15 1.68 -15.33
C VAL A 222 1.12 0.78 -15.99
N PHE A 223 0.60 1.22 -17.14
CA PHE A 223 -0.46 0.54 -17.86
C PHE A 223 0.07 -0.60 -18.73
N TYR A 224 -0.52 -1.79 -18.63
CA TYR A 224 -0.21 -2.94 -19.49
C TYR A 224 -1.48 -3.58 -20.04
N ARG A 225 -1.48 -3.88 -21.35
CA ARG A 225 -2.58 -4.58 -22.02
C ARG A 225 -2.50 -6.10 -21.97
N THR A 226 -1.43 -6.68 -21.43
CA THR A 226 -1.22 -8.13 -21.41
C THR A 226 -0.78 -8.59 -20.02
N PRO A 227 -1.18 -9.81 -19.57
CA PRO A 227 -0.70 -10.38 -18.32
C PRO A 227 0.82 -10.58 -18.30
N SER A 228 1.42 -10.91 -19.45
CA SER A 228 2.87 -11.07 -19.61
C SER A 228 3.31 -10.78 -21.05
N PRO A 229 4.60 -10.47 -21.31
CA PRO A 229 5.07 -10.11 -22.66
C PRO A 229 4.80 -11.15 -23.76
N SER A 230 4.54 -12.40 -23.39
CA SER A 230 4.25 -13.51 -24.30
C SER A 230 2.77 -13.85 -24.46
N GLU A 231 1.89 -13.23 -23.67
CA GLU A 231 0.46 -13.51 -23.68
C GLU A 231 -0.31 -12.49 -24.54
N PRO A 232 -1.47 -12.88 -25.09
CA PRO A 232 -2.30 -11.96 -25.85
C PRO A 232 -2.79 -10.80 -24.97
N GLU A 233 -3.16 -9.72 -25.65
CA GLU A 233 -3.73 -8.57 -24.97
C GLU A 233 -5.13 -8.91 -24.45
N TYR A 234 -5.50 -8.32 -23.33
CA TYR A 234 -6.77 -8.53 -22.66
C TYR A 234 -7.96 -8.17 -23.55
N VAL A 235 -7.90 -7.00 -24.20
CA VAL A 235 -8.96 -6.47 -25.08
C VAL A 235 -8.38 -5.66 -26.24
N ASN A 236 -9.11 -5.62 -27.34
CA ASN A 236 -8.86 -4.83 -28.55
C ASN A 236 -10.06 -3.95 -28.91
N VAL A 237 -9.83 -2.94 -29.75
CA VAL A 237 -10.92 -2.12 -30.32
C VAL A 237 -11.85 -3.02 -31.13
N GLY A 238 -13.16 -2.93 -30.85
CA GLY A 238 -14.21 -3.76 -31.43
C GLY A 238 -14.59 -4.98 -30.59
N ASP A 239 -13.83 -5.31 -29.54
CA ASP A 239 -14.18 -6.41 -28.65
C ASP A 239 -15.41 -6.06 -27.80
N VAL A 240 -16.26 -7.06 -27.56
CA VAL A 240 -17.45 -6.95 -26.70
C VAL A 240 -17.18 -7.59 -25.35
N ILE A 241 -17.38 -6.82 -24.29
CA ILE A 241 -17.03 -7.18 -22.91
C ILE A 241 -18.25 -7.09 -21.96
N THR A 242 -18.17 -7.82 -20.86
CA THR A 242 -18.97 -7.61 -19.64
C THR A 242 -18.16 -6.81 -18.61
N THR A 243 -18.78 -6.47 -17.48
CA THR A 243 -18.08 -5.71 -16.44
C THR A 243 -17.01 -6.50 -15.69
N GLU A 244 -17.00 -7.83 -15.83
CA GLU A 244 -16.03 -8.75 -15.20
C GLU A 244 -14.77 -8.95 -16.04
N ASN A 245 -14.82 -8.68 -17.35
CA ASN A 245 -13.65 -8.85 -18.21
C ASN A 245 -12.53 -7.91 -17.78
N VAL A 246 -11.32 -8.46 -17.61
CA VAL A 246 -10.10 -7.68 -17.40
C VAL A 246 -9.81 -6.89 -18.67
N LEU A 247 -9.59 -5.58 -18.54
CA LEU A 247 -9.30 -4.66 -19.65
C LEU A 247 -7.81 -4.37 -19.77
N CYS A 248 -7.14 -4.25 -18.63
CA CYS A 248 -5.72 -4.03 -18.50
C CYS A 248 -5.25 -4.47 -17.12
N GLN A 249 -3.94 -4.36 -16.88
CA GLN A 249 -3.39 -4.38 -15.54
C GLN A 249 -2.54 -3.13 -15.30
N LEU A 250 -2.61 -2.61 -14.08
CA LEU A 250 -1.74 -1.54 -13.62
C LEU A 250 -0.64 -2.13 -12.75
N GLU A 251 0.60 -1.83 -13.08
CA GLU A 251 1.73 -2.09 -12.19
C GLU A 251 1.99 -0.86 -11.33
N ALA A 252 1.92 -1.05 -10.02
CA ALA A 252 2.41 -0.09 -9.06
C ALA A 252 3.17 -0.86 -7.98
N MET A 253 4.40 -0.42 -7.70
CA MET A 253 5.22 -0.91 -6.60
C MET A 253 5.42 -2.44 -6.63
N LYS A 254 5.67 -2.96 -7.84
CA LYS A 254 5.80 -4.40 -8.17
C LYS A 254 4.54 -5.25 -8.00
N MET A 255 3.40 -4.62 -7.72
CA MET A 255 2.10 -5.28 -7.70
C MET A 255 1.37 -5.02 -9.01
N PHE A 256 0.92 -6.09 -9.65
CA PHE A 256 0.07 -6.03 -10.85
C PHE A 256 -1.39 -6.17 -10.42
N THR A 257 -2.17 -5.12 -10.62
CA THR A 257 -3.59 -5.09 -10.30
C THR A 257 -4.40 -5.16 -11.59
N PRO A 258 -5.15 -6.24 -11.85
CA PRO A 258 -6.10 -6.29 -12.96
C PRO A 258 -7.18 -5.21 -12.79
N VAL A 259 -7.55 -4.56 -13.90
CA VAL A 259 -8.62 -3.55 -13.94
C VAL A 259 -9.76 -4.08 -14.79
N ASN A 260 -10.96 -4.11 -14.22
CA ASN A 260 -12.22 -4.39 -14.91
C ASN A 260 -13.23 -3.25 -14.62
N LEU A 261 -14.40 -3.28 -15.23
CA LEU A 261 -15.39 -2.21 -15.02
C LEU A 261 -15.98 -2.22 -13.60
N ASN A 262 -15.98 -3.37 -12.92
CA ASN A 262 -16.39 -3.46 -11.52
C ASN A 262 -15.38 -2.79 -10.56
N SER A 263 -14.13 -2.55 -10.99
CA SER A 263 -13.11 -1.85 -10.20
C SER A 263 -13.48 -0.38 -9.89
N PHE A 264 -14.54 0.15 -10.50
CA PHE A 264 -14.97 1.54 -10.41
C PHE A 264 -16.29 1.71 -9.63
N ALA A 265 -16.53 0.93 -8.57
CA ALA A 265 -17.73 1.10 -7.76
C ALA A 265 -17.72 2.46 -7.03
N ALA A 266 -18.84 3.20 -7.09
CA ALA A 266 -19.07 4.39 -6.28
C ALA A 266 -19.93 4.03 -5.05
N GLU A 267 -19.92 4.90 -4.03
CA GLU A 267 -20.76 4.76 -2.83
C GLU A 267 -22.27 4.61 -3.16
N ASP A 268 -22.72 5.13 -4.31
CA ASP A 268 -24.12 5.15 -4.75
C ASP A 268 -24.52 4.01 -5.71
N GLY A 269 -23.63 3.05 -6.01
CA GLY A 269 -23.92 1.85 -6.82
C GLY A 269 -22.96 1.59 -7.98
N GLU A 270 -23.39 0.73 -8.92
CA GLU A 270 -22.61 0.36 -10.11
C GLU A 270 -22.45 1.55 -11.07
N LEU A 271 -21.21 1.99 -11.32
CA LEU A 271 -20.90 2.97 -12.38
C LEU A 271 -21.22 2.43 -13.78
N TYR A 272 -20.84 1.17 -14.00
CA TYR A 272 -21.10 0.43 -15.23
C TYR A 272 -22.06 -0.71 -14.88
N SER A 273 -23.23 -0.70 -15.51
CA SER A 273 -24.29 -1.70 -15.29
C SER A 273 -23.79 -3.11 -15.62
N SER A 274 -23.74 -4.00 -14.62
CA SER A 274 -23.37 -5.41 -14.75
C SER A 274 -24.27 -6.20 -15.72
N ASN A 275 -25.52 -5.78 -15.88
CA ASN A 275 -26.48 -6.37 -16.82
C ASN A 275 -26.27 -5.96 -18.30
N LYS A 276 -25.30 -5.09 -18.61
CA LYS A 276 -25.02 -4.63 -19.98
C LYS A 276 -23.71 -5.19 -20.51
N ARG A 277 -23.62 -5.25 -21.83
CA ARG A 277 -22.36 -5.46 -22.56
C ARG A 277 -21.90 -4.15 -23.17
N TYR A 278 -20.60 -4.04 -23.34
CA TYR A 278 -19.94 -2.85 -23.84
C TYR A 278 -18.99 -3.22 -24.98
N GLU A 279 -18.97 -2.42 -26.04
CA GLU A 279 -17.98 -2.51 -27.11
C GLU A 279 -16.82 -1.56 -26.79
N ILE A 280 -15.57 -2.03 -26.93
CA ILE A 280 -14.39 -1.18 -26.82
C ILE A 280 -14.27 -0.33 -28.09
N THR A 281 -14.60 0.96 -28.02
CA THR A 281 -14.50 1.84 -29.19
C THR A 281 -13.12 2.45 -29.33
N ARG A 282 -12.42 2.72 -28.21
CA ARG A 282 -11.08 3.33 -28.23
C ARG A 282 -10.22 2.85 -27.05
N ILE A 283 -8.92 2.77 -27.31
CA ILE A 283 -7.87 2.57 -26.32
C ILE A 283 -6.94 3.79 -26.42
N ASN A 284 -6.79 4.52 -25.32
CA ASN A 284 -6.13 5.83 -25.31
C ASN A 284 -4.68 5.77 -24.81
N ILE A 285 -4.28 4.66 -24.18
CA ILE A 285 -2.98 4.48 -23.53
C ILE A 285 -2.23 3.31 -24.17
N THR A 286 -0.91 3.43 -24.27
CA THR A 286 -0.02 2.36 -24.76
C THR A 286 0.60 1.57 -23.61
N THR A 287 0.86 0.27 -23.83
CA THR A 287 1.59 -0.57 -22.86
C THR A 287 2.92 0.06 -22.46
N GLY A 288 3.21 0.09 -21.15
CA GLY A 288 4.41 0.68 -20.55
C GLY A 288 4.31 2.18 -20.27
N GLN A 289 3.19 2.83 -20.61
CA GLN A 289 2.95 4.24 -20.30
C GLN A 289 2.52 4.41 -18.83
N GLN A 290 3.06 5.43 -18.16
CA GLN A 290 2.58 5.85 -16.85
C GLN A 290 1.24 6.57 -16.98
N VAL A 291 0.30 6.22 -16.11
CA VAL A 291 -1.01 6.85 -15.96
C VAL A 291 -1.19 7.32 -14.52
N ASN A 292 -1.94 8.41 -14.34
CA ASN A 292 -2.39 8.89 -13.04
C ASN A 292 -3.86 8.50 -12.84
N GLU A 293 -4.30 8.47 -11.58
CA GLU A 293 -5.72 8.36 -11.25
C GLU A 293 -6.54 9.41 -12.03
N GLY A 294 -7.61 8.97 -12.68
CA GLY A 294 -8.45 9.83 -13.53
C GLY A 294 -8.02 9.95 -14.99
N ASP A 295 -6.84 9.46 -15.39
CA ASP A 295 -6.43 9.46 -16.80
C ASP A 295 -7.35 8.59 -17.65
N LEU A 296 -7.71 9.04 -18.86
CA LEU A 296 -8.58 8.28 -19.77
C LEU A 296 -7.86 7.07 -20.36
N LEU A 297 -8.26 5.86 -19.95
CA LEU A 297 -7.69 4.59 -20.43
C LEU A 297 -8.41 4.08 -21.68
N PHE A 298 -9.74 3.96 -21.61
CA PHE A 298 -10.58 3.41 -22.67
C PHE A 298 -11.81 4.28 -22.92
N VAL A 299 -12.39 4.13 -24.10
CA VAL A 299 -13.76 4.56 -24.40
C VAL A 299 -14.56 3.33 -24.77
N ILE A 300 -15.73 3.17 -24.15
CA ILE A 300 -16.63 2.03 -24.35
C ILE A 300 -18.03 2.49 -24.72
N LYS A 301 -18.77 1.66 -25.45
CA LYS A 301 -20.15 1.94 -25.85
C LYS A 301 -21.09 0.83 -25.37
N PRO A 302 -22.18 1.14 -24.64
CA PRO A 302 -23.18 0.14 -24.28
C PRO A 302 -23.86 -0.43 -25.52
N ILE A 303 -24.00 -1.75 -25.60
CA ILE A 303 -24.69 -2.43 -26.69
C ILE A 303 -26.17 -2.64 -26.31
N ALA A 304 -27.09 -2.30 -27.21
CA ALA A 304 -28.51 -2.56 -27.02
C ALA A 304 -28.82 -4.07 -27.08
N GLU A 305 -29.76 -4.54 -26.24
CA GLU A 305 -30.11 -5.97 -26.07
C GLU A 305 -30.47 -6.71 -27.38
N SER A 306 -30.76 -6.02 -28.49
CA SER A 306 -31.14 -6.64 -29.77
C SER A 306 -29.98 -7.07 -30.68
N GLN A 307 -28.72 -6.90 -30.29
CA GLN A 307 -27.55 -7.29 -31.09
C GLN A 307 -26.72 -8.44 -30.49
N ALA A 308 -27.22 -9.09 -29.43
CA ALA A 308 -26.50 -10.13 -28.69
C ALA A 308 -26.67 -11.56 -29.25
N ALA A 309 -26.70 -11.74 -30.57
CA ALA A 309 -26.76 -13.05 -31.23
C ALA A 309 -25.46 -13.38 -31.98
#